data_AF-A0A8T6DSM2-F1
#
_entry.id   AF-A0A8T6DSM2-F1
#
_cell.length_a   1.000
_cell.length_b   1.000
_cell.length_c   1.000
_cell.angle_alpha   90.00
_cell.angle_beta   90.00
_cell.angle_gamma   90.00
#
_symmetry.space_group_name_H-M   'P 1'
#
loop_
_entity.id
_entity.type
_entity.pdbx_description
1 polymer ?
#
loop_
_entity_poly.entity_id
_entity_poly.type
_entity_poly.pdbx_seq_one_letter_code
_entity_poly.pdbx_strand_id
1 'polypeptide(L)'
;TDVLGFRHLRTTVAHRPDGTAHEQACITLGGMMVELIAAPAERASEEVDVGRMGVKAIALTVEDMEATAAALRERGVTFVQEPKSGSSFSGWRAEILDPNGIGIELREWIGDSIHNETWQPASDAVSRTA
;
A
#
# COMPACT_ATOMS: atom_id res chain seq x y z
N THR A 1 -11.79 -15.85 3.94
CA THR A 1 -11.58 -15.80 2.47
C THR A 1 -12.59 -16.64 1.69
N ASP A 2 -13.48 -17.35 2.38
CA ASP A 2 -14.05 -18.62 1.89
C ASP A 2 -15.26 -18.46 0.95
N VAL A 3 -15.78 -17.24 0.80
CA VAL A 3 -16.99 -16.96 0.03
C VAL A 3 -16.67 -16.24 -1.29
N LEU A 4 -15.81 -15.23 -1.26
CA LEU A 4 -15.54 -14.35 -2.39
C LEU A 4 -14.34 -14.79 -3.26
N GLY A 5 -13.75 -15.94 -2.94
CA GLY A 5 -12.63 -16.51 -3.72
C GLY A 5 -11.29 -15.79 -3.56
N PHE A 6 -11.16 -14.90 -2.58
CA PHE A 6 -9.88 -14.27 -2.27
C PHE A 6 -8.88 -15.30 -1.76
N ARG A 7 -7.62 -15.16 -2.13
CA ARG A 7 -6.50 -15.86 -1.49
C ARG A 7 -5.78 -14.93 -0.56
N HIS A 8 -5.62 -15.34 0.70
CA HIS A 8 -4.73 -14.66 1.64
C HIS A 8 -3.28 -14.88 1.22
N LEU A 9 -2.45 -13.85 1.39
CA LEU A 9 -1.03 -13.92 1.10
C LEU A 9 -0.18 -13.74 2.36
N ARG A 10 -0.40 -12.64 3.07
CA ARG A 10 0.39 -12.26 4.24
C ARG A 10 -0.40 -11.34 5.14
N THR A 11 -0.05 -11.39 6.42
CA THR A 11 -0.45 -10.40 7.42
C THR A 11 0.81 -9.82 8.05
N THR A 12 0.83 -8.50 8.22
CA THR A 12 1.94 -7.76 8.81
C THR A 12 1.43 -6.73 9.80
N VAL A 13 2.34 -6.27 10.66
CA VAL A 13 2.14 -5.09 11.51
C VAL A 13 3.14 -4.04 11.10
N ALA A 14 2.66 -2.84 10.78
CA ALA A 14 3.49 -1.69 10.49
C ALA A 14 3.55 -0.76 11.71
N HIS A 15 4.76 -0.57 12.22
CA HIS A 15 5.09 0.26 13.38
C HIS A 15 5.47 1.66 12.91
N ARG A 16 4.98 2.68 13.61
CA ARG A 16 5.27 4.09 13.33
C ARG A 16 6.26 4.66 14.36
N PRO A 17 7.02 5.71 14.01
CA PRO A 17 7.94 6.36 14.94
C PRO A 17 7.29 6.93 16.20
N ASP A 18 5.98 7.22 16.16
CA ASP A 18 5.20 7.69 17.30
C ASP A 18 4.79 6.57 18.28
N GLY A 19 5.23 5.34 18.04
CA GLY A 19 4.92 4.16 18.85
C GLY A 19 3.57 3.51 18.52
N THR A 20 2.78 4.08 17.60
CA THR A 20 1.56 3.44 17.12
C THR A 20 1.87 2.32 16.14
N ALA A 21 0.97 1.35 16.03
CA ALA A 21 1.08 0.28 15.05
C ALA A 21 -0.30 -0.03 14.45
N HIS A 22 -0.31 -0.56 13.24
CA HIS A 22 -1.53 -1.06 12.62
C HIS A 22 -1.26 -2.39 11.93
N GLU A 23 -2.22 -3.30 12.04
CA GLU A 23 -2.22 -4.55 11.31
C GLU A 23 -2.68 -4.30 9.86
N GLN A 24 -2.12 -5.05 8.94
CA GLN A 24 -2.54 -5.06 7.54
C GLN A 24 -2.46 -6.47 6.97
N ALA A 25 -3.31 -6.75 5.98
CA ALA A 25 -3.33 -8.02 5.27
C ALA A 25 -3.36 -7.80 3.76
N CYS A 26 -2.57 -8.59 3.03
CA CYS A 26 -2.64 -8.63 1.57
C CYS A 26 -3.44 -9.85 1.13
N ILE A 27 -4.43 -9.62 0.26
CA ILE A 27 -5.24 -10.65 -0.38
C ILE A 27 -5.23 -10.49 -1.90
N THR A 28 -5.53 -11.56 -2.63
CA THR A 28 -5.60 -11.52 -4.09
C THR A 28 -6.87 -12.11 -4.66
N LEU A 29 -7.32 -11.57 -5.79
CA LEU A 29 -8.39 -12.11 -6.61
C LEU A 29 -8.10 -11.81 -8.08
N GLY A 30 -8.04 -12.84 -8.93
CA GLY A 30 -7.86 -12.66 -10.38
C GLY A 30 -6.61 -11.88 -10.80
N GLY A 31 -5.52 -11.95 -10.02
CA GLY A 31 -4.28 -11.20 -10.27
C GLY A 31 -4.25 -9.79 -9.69
N MET A 32 -5.36 -9.30 -9.15
CA MET A 32 -5.39 -8.04 -8.39
C MET A 32 -4.99 -8.32 -6.94
N MET A 33 -4.25 -7.38 -6.34
CA MET A 33 -3.95 -7.37 -4.91
C MET A 33 -4.77 -6.28 -4.22
N VAL A 34 -5.33 -6.62 -3.05
CA VAL A 34 -5.94 -5.65 -2.13
C VAL A 34 -5.17 -5.70 -0.82
N GLU A 35 -4.78 -4.52 -0.32
CA GLU A 35 -4.25 -4.34 1.01
C GLU A 35 -5.37 -3.86 1.94
N LEU A 36 -5.64 -4.63 2.98
CA LEU A 36 -6.58 -4.29 4.04
C LEU A 36 -5.78 -3.70 5.20
N ILE A 37 -6.12 -2.50 5.63
CA ILE A 37 -5.47 -1.82 6.76
C ILE A 37 -6.47 -1.75 7.90
N ALA A 38 -6.10 -2.29 9.06
CA ALA A 38 -6.93 -2.19 10.25
C ALA A 38 -7.07 -0.71 10.66
N ALA A 39 -8.32 -0.26 10.77
CA ALA A 39 -8.61 1.05 11.32
C ALA A 39 -8.23 1.07 12.82
N PRO A 40 -7.69 2.19 13.34
CA PRO A 40 -7.50 2.36 14.77
C PRO A 40 -8.85 2.24 15.49
N ALA A 41 -8.85 1.70 16.71
CA ALA A 41 -10.06 1.38 17.47
C ALA A 41 -10.95 2.61 17.69
N GLU A 42 -10.35 3.78 17.82
CA GLU A 42 -11.02 5.08 18.00
C GLU A 42 -11.87 5.47 16.79
N ARG A 43 -11.55 4.94 15.60
CA ARG A 43 -12.29 5.16 14.34
C ARG A 43 -13.23 4.03 13.97
N ALA A 44 -13.20 2.92 14.70
CA ALA A 44 -14.02 1.75 14.38
C ALA A 44 -15.54 2.02 14.53
N SER A 45 -15.91 3.06 15.25
CA SER A 45 -17.31 3.50 15.48
C SER A 45 -17.70 4.78 14.75
N GLU A 46 -16.78 5.41 14.01
CA GLU A 46 -17.12 6.59 13.20
C GLU A 46 -18.01 6.15 12.02
N GLU A 47 -19.08 6.90 11.74
CA GLU A 47 -19.90 6.68 10.56
C GLU A 47 -19.01 6.81 9.33
N VAL A 48 -18.82 5.70 8.61
CA VAL A 48 -18.07 5.69 7.35
C VAL A 48 -18.92 6.47 6.35
N ASP A 49 -18.48 7.69 6.01
CA ASP A 49 -19.03 8.44 4.89
C ASP A 49 -18.83 7.60 3.62
N VAL A 50 -19.90 6.94 3.19
CA VAL A 50 -19.92 6.09 1.98
C VAL A 50 -19.53 6.85 0.71
N GLY A 51 -19.61 8.19 0.71
CA GLY A 51 -19.13 9.05 -0.37
C GLY A 51 -17.63 9.37 -0.31
N ARG A 52 -17.01 9.26 0.88
CA ARG A 52 -15.56 9.36 1.12
C ARG A 52 -15.01 7.99 1.50
N MET A 53 -15.19 7.08 0.55
CA MET A 53 -14.87 5.66 0.64
C MET A 53 -13.58 5.40 1.44
N GLY A 54 -13.61 4.40 2.32
CA GLY A 54 -12.46 3.85 3.05
C GLY A 54 -11.39 3.19 2.16
N VAL A 55 -11.16 3.73 0.96
CA VAL A 55 -10.08 3.42 0.04
C VAL A 55 -8.95 4.40 0.34
N LYS A 56 -7.86 3.89 0.91
CA LYS A 56 -6.67 4.69 1.19
C LYS A 56 -6.01 5.18 -0.10
N ALA A 57 -5.81 4.27 -1.07
CA ALA A 57 -5.24 4.60 -2.37
C ALA A 57 -5.54 3.49 -3.40
N ILE A 58 -5.43 3.84 -4.69
CA ILE A 58 -5.33 2.87 -5.80
C ILE A 58 -3.86 2.77 -6.20
N ALA A 59 -3.31 1.57 -6.18
CA ALA A 59 -1.91 1.35 -6.58
C ALA A 59 -1.78 1.02 -8.07
N LEU A 60 -0.91 1.74 -8.77
CA LEU A 60 -0.52 1.51 -10.16
C LEU A 60 0.92 1.00 -10.22
N THR A 61 1.14 -0.07 -10.97
CA THR A 61 2.50 -0.57 -11.21
C THR A 61 3.20 0.32 -12.24
N VAL A 62 4.46 0.66 -11.98
CA VAL A 62 5.34 1.42 -12.87
C VAL A 62 6.61 0.62 -13.12
N GLU A 63 7.20 0.77 -14.30
CA GLU A 63 8.41 0.03 -14.69
C GLU A 63 9.69 0.63 -14.10
N ASP A 64 9.74 1.97 -14.04
CA ASP A 64 10.88 2.74 -13.53
C ASP A 64 10.33 3.94 -12.73
N MET A 65 10.56 3.92 -11.42
CA MET A 65 10.05 4.95 -10.51
C MET A 65 10.71 6.31 -10.76
N GLU A 66 12.01 6.35 -11.07
CA GLU A 66 12.73 7.60 -11.26
C GLU A 66 12.25 8.31 -12.52
N ALA A 67 12.18 7.60 -13.64
CA ALA A 67 11.68 8.12 -14.91
C ALA A 67 10.21 8.53 -14.80
N THR A 68 9.38 7.72 -14.13
CA THR A 68 7.97 8.06 -13.91
C THR A 68 7.82 9.32 -13.07
N ALA A 69 8.60 9.44 -11.98
CA ALA A 69 8.54 10.61 -11.12
C ALA A 69 8.99 11.88 -11.84
N ALA A 70 10.05 11.82 -12.65
CA ALA A 70 10.49 12.94 -13.48
C ALA A 70 9.39 13.39 -14.43
N ALA A 71 8.78 12.47 -15.19
CA ALA A 71 7.71 12.78 -16.15
C ALA A 71 6.47 13.38 -15.47
N LEU A 72 6.12 12.94 -14.26
CA LEU A 72 5.00 13.50 -13.50
C LEU A 72 5.31 14.90 -12.97
N ARG A 73 6.54 15.15 -12.49
CA ARG A 73 6.97 16.48 -12.05
C ARG A 73 6.99 17.49 -13.19
N GLU A 74 7.45 17.09 -14.37
CA GLU A 74 7.40 17.95 -15.58
C GLU A 74 5.97 18.37 -15.94
N ARG A 75 4.97 17.55 -15.58
CA ARG A 75 3.55 17.82 -15.77
C ARG A 75 2.91 18.58 -14.58
N GLY A 76 3.69 19.00 -13.60
CA GLY A 76 3.22 19.74 -12.44
C GLY A 76 2.49 18.89 -11.38
N VAL A 77 2.62 17.56 -11.42
CA VAL A 77 2.01 16.68 -10.42
C VAL A 77 2.81 16.74 -9.12
N THR A 78 2.11 16.98 -8.02
CA THR A 78 2.70 17.01 -6.67
C THR A 78 2.65 15.63 -6.02
N PHE A 79 3.75 15.26 -5.37
CA PHE A 79 3.87 14.04 -4.59
C PHE A 79 3.53 14.32 -3.13
N VAL A 80 2.60 13.54 -2.57
CA VAL A 80 2.34 13.52 -1.13
C VAL A 80 3.30 12.58 -0.40
N GLN A 81 3.88 11.63 -1.12
CA GLN A 81 5.02 10.84 -0.69
C GLN A 81 6.01 10.76 -1.86
N GLU A 82 7.17 11.38 -1.68
CA GLU A 82 8.29 11.25 -2.62
C GLU A 82 8.73 9.78 -2.74
N PRO A 83 9.29 9.37 -3.90
CA PRO A 83 9.84 8.04 -4.11
C PRO A 83 10.75 7.60 -2.97
N LYS A 84 10.45 6.42 -2.41
CA LYS A 84 11.25 5.77 -1.38
C LYS A 84 11.16 4.25 -1.53
N SER A 85 12.04 3.53 -0.84
CA SER A 85 11.96 2.08 -0.77
C SER A 85 10.62 1.63 -0.19
N GLY A 86 10.11 0.52 -0.71
CA GLY A 86 8.96 -0.17 -0.13
C GLY A 86 9.28 -0.69 1.28
N SER A 87 8.26 -0.75 2.14
CA SER A 87 8.38 -1.28 3.51
C SER A 87 7.97 -2.76 3.55
N SER A 88 6.71 -3.04 3.22
CA SER A 88 6.13 -4.39 3.20
C SER A 88 6.50 -5.22 1.96
N PHE A 89 7.28 -4.66 1.03
CA PHE A 89 7.69 -5.31 -0.20
C PHE A 89 8.95 -4.63 -0.75
N SER A 90 9.75 -5.37 -1.50
CA SER A 90 10.91 -4.79 -2.19
C SER A 90 10.50 -3.90 -3.36
N GLY A 91 11.41 -3.02 -3.78
CA GLY A 91 11.21 -2.05 -4.85
C GLY A 91 10.94 -0.65 -4.32
N TRP A 92 10.30 0.17 -5.15
CA TRP A 92 10.06 1.59 -4.87
C TRP A 92 8.58 1.90 -4.81
N ARG A 93 8.23 2.85 -3.95
CA ARG A 93 6.88 3.40 -3.84
C ARG A 93 6.90 4.92 -3.78
N ALA A 94 5.87 5.51 -4.34
CA ALA A 94 5.57 6.94 -4.21
C ALA A 94 4.05 7.11 -4.11
N GLU A 95 3.57 8.29 -3.73
CA GLU A 95 2.14 8.57 -3.66
C GLU A 95 1.85 9.97 -4.17
N ILE A 96 0.86 10.08 -5.05
CA ILE A 96 0.32 11.32 -5.60
C ILE A 96 -1.18 11.39 -5.25
N LEU A 97 -1.79 12.55 -5.46
CA LEU A 97 -3.23 12.72 -5.39
C LEU A 97 -3.81 12.96 -6.78
N ASP A 98 -4.99 12.38 -7.04
CA ASP A 98 -5.83 12.84 -8.14
C ASP A 98 -6.43 14.24 -7.83
N PRO A 99 -7.06 14.91 -8.80
CA PRO A 99 -7.68 16.23 -8.57
C PRO A 99 -8.78 16.26 -7.50
N ASN A 100 -9.35 15.11 -7.13
CA ASN A 100 -10.38 14.97 -6.10
C ASN A 100 -9.78 14.61 -4.71
N GLY A 101 -8.46 14.45 -4.61
CA GLY A 101 -7.77 14.08 -3.38
C GLY A 101 -7.71 12.57 -3.11
N ILE A 102 -8.03 11.73 -4.10
CA ILE A 102 -7.88 10.27 -4.00
C ILE A 102 -6.40 9.93 -4.16
N GLY A 103 -5.87 9.13 -3.23
CA GLY A 103 -4.50 8.65 -3.28
C GLY A 103 -4.27 7.69 -4.45
N ILE A 104 -3.20 7.94 -5.20
CA ILE A 104 -2.67 7.00 -6.19
C ILE A 104 -1.26 6.61 -5.75
N GLU A 105 -1.09 5.34 -5.37
CA GLU A 105 0.24 4.79 -5.08
C GLU A 105 0.90 4.40 -6.40
N LEU A 106 2.13 4.85 -6.62
CA LEU A 106 2.97 4.36 -7.70
C LEU A 106 3.87 3.28 -7.14
N ARG A 107 3.98 2.15 -7.85
CA ARG A 107 4.69 0.98 -7.35
C ARG A 107 5.61 0.37 -8.39
N GLU A 108 6.90 0.41 -8.14
CA GLU A 108 7.89 -0.37 -8.88
C GLU A 108 8.24 -1.61 -8.05
N TRP A 109 8.18 -2.78 -8.69
CA TRP A 109 8.49 -4.06 -8.04
C TRP A 109 9.92 -4.50 -8.40
N ILE A 110 10.75 -4.81 -7.40
CA ILE A 110 12.11 -5.31 -7.62
C ILE A 110 12.29 -6.66 -6.92
N GLY A 111 12.42 -7.74 -7.69
CA GLY A 111 12.78 -9.07 -7.17
C GLY A 111 11.79 -9.69 -6.18
N ASP A 112 10.66 -9.03 -5.94
CA ASP A 112 9.62 -9.43 -5.01
C ASP A 112 8.26 -9.33 -5.69
N SER A 113 7.39 -10.27 -5.37
CA SER A 113 6.02 -10.29 -5.85
C SER A 113 5.08 -10.67 -4.73
N ILE A 114 3.81 -10.42 -4.96
CA ILE A 114 2.73 -10.80 -4.04
C ILE A 114 2.72 -12.30 -3.72
N HIS A 115 3.34 -13.14 -4.57
CA HIS A 115 3.43 -14.59 -4.41
C HIS A 115 4.74 -15.09 -3.78
N ASN A 116 5.63 -14.20 -3.32
CA ASN A 116 6.88 -14.60 -2.67
C ASN A 116 6.62 -15.10 -1.24
N GLU A 117 6.59 -16.42 -1.05
CA GLU A 117 6.33 -17.07 0.25
C GLU A 117 7.50 -16.87 1.25
N THR A 118 8.72 -16.79 0.73
CA THR A 118 9.95 -16.58 1.50
C THR A 118 10.25 -15.11 1.80
N TRP A 119 9.31 -14.21 1.47
CA TRP A 119 9.45 -12.78 1.66
C TRP A 119 9.80 -12.39 3.10
N GLN A 120 10.64 -11.36 3.23
CA GLN A 120 10.95 -10.69 4.49
C GLN A 120 10.73 -9.17 4.33
N PRO A 121 10.31 -8.46 5.39
CA PRO A 121 10.21 -7.01 5.39
C PRO A 121 11.48 -6.33 4.90
N ALA A 122 11.33 -5.34 4.02
CA ALA A 122 12.43 -4.49 3.56
C ALA A 122 12.79 -3.41 4.60
N SER A 123 12.00 -3.30 5.68
CA SER A 123 12.17 -2.32 6.75
C SER A 123 11.87 -2.96 8.10
N ASP A 124 12.69 -2.65 9.11
CA ASP A 124 12.48 -3.04 10.51
C ASP A 124 11.19 -2.45 11.12
N ALA A 125 10.60 -1.45 10.45
CA ALA A 125 9.30 -0.90 10.84
C ALA A 125 8.12 -1.82 10.50
N VAL A 126 8.35 -2.96 9.84
CA VAL A 126 7.30 -3.92 9.49
C VAL A 126 7.68 -5.31 10.00
N SER A 127 6.75 -5.97 10.67
CA SER A 127 6.92 -7.35 11.16
C SER A 127 5.84 -8.28 10.61
N ARG A 128 6.21 -9.53 10.28
CA ARG A 128 5.24 -10.58 9.93
C ARG A 128 4.45 -10.99 11.16
N THR A 129 3.17 -11.27 10.99
CA THR A 129 2.38 -12.06 11.93
C THR A 129 2.30 -13.51 11.45
N ALA A 130 2.17 -14.43 12.41
CA ALA A 130 2.08 -15.86 12.15
C ALA A 130 0.72 -16.24 11.52
#